data_AF-A0A9D6GLT3-F1
#
_entry.id   AF-A0A9D6GLT3-F1
#
_cell.length_a   1.000
_cell.length_b   1.000
_cell.length_c   1.000
_cell.angle_alpha   90.00
_cell.angle_beta   90.00
_cell.angle_gamma   90.00
#
_symmetry.space_group_name_H-M   'P 1'
#
loop_
_entity.id
_entity.type
_entity.pdbx_description
1 polymer ?
#
loop_
_entity_poly.entity_id
_entity_poly.type
_entity_poly.pdbx_seq_one_letter_code
_entity_poly.pdbx_strand_id
1 'polypeptide(L)'
;GALVQGLFRNPLADPGLIGVNAGAALGAAGFIVLLPLLGAATVGFQLGLWGVAGAMLSAFALSLLTTALVWRLARQHGQVAVTRLLLVGVAVNALAGSGLGLLSHLATDSQLRALSFWMLGSLAPSHWLAVACVLPAVLLSALLCVTLPASLNTLSLGEAQARLSGVDVLRLQRRCVALAALSVGSVTAVIGMVGFIGLLAPHAVRLLTGPDHRAVLPGSALLGASLVLLADTVARTAFAPVELPLGVLTGLIGAPTFLWLLRQRSHAAT
;
A
#
# COMPACT_ATOMS: atom_id res chain seq x y z
N GLY A 1 -7.02 -0.22 0.02
CA GLY A 1 -7.84 -1.29 -0.61
C GLY A 1 -9.08 -0.72 -1.28
N ALA A 2 -10.14 -0.48 -0.51
CA ALA A 2 -11.46 -0.10 -1.02
C ALA A 2 -11.47 1.05 -2.06
N LEU A 3 -10.72 2.14 -1.82
CA LEU A 3 -10.59 3.24 -2.78
C LEU A 3 -10.04 2.79 -4.13
N VAL A 4 -8.97 1.99 -4.10
CA VAL A 4 -8.24 1.53 -5.29
C VAL A 4 -9.11 0.55 -6.07
N GLN A 5 -9.79 -0.37 -5.38
CA GLN A 5 -10.76 -1.28 -6.00
C GLN A 5 -11.94 -0.54 -6.64
N GLY A 6 -12.49 0.48 -5.95
CA GLY A 6 -13.58 1.30 -6.45
C GLY A 6 -13.17 2.13 -7.68
N LEU A 7 -11.98 2.75 -7.62
CA LEU A 7 -11.38 3.51 -8.71
C LEU A 7 -11.21 2.67 -9.97
N PHE A 8 -10.63 1.48 -9.83
CA PHE A 8 -10.37 0.59 -10.95
C PHE A 8 -11.57 -0.26 -11.35
N ARG A 9 -12.67 -0.18 -10.59
CA ARG A 9 -13.85 -1.04 -10.76
C ARG A 9 -13.47 -2.53 -10.81
N ASN A 10 -12.44 -2.88 -10.05
CA ASN A 10 -11.86 -4.21 -10.04
C ASN A 10 -11.61 -4.62 -8.58
N PRO A 11 -12.31 -5.66 -8.09
CA PRO A 11 -12.16 -6.13 -6.71
C PRO A 11 -10.76 -6.72 -6.43
N LEU A 12 -9.96 -7.00 -7.46
CA LEU A 12 -8.61 -7.53 -7.34
C LEU A 12 -7.53 -6.43 -7.32
N ALA A 13 -7.93 -5.15 -7.41
CA ALA A 13 -6.94 -4.08 -7.46
C ALA A 13 -6.34 -3.78 -6.08
N ASP A 14 -5.03 -3.90 -5.99
CA ASP A 14 -4.25 -3.62 -4.78
C ASP A 14 -3.61 -2.22 -4.84
N PRO A 15 -3.48 -1.48 -3.72
CA PRO A 15 -2.76 -0.21 -3.69
C PRO A 15 -1.31 -0.28 -4.19
N GLY A 16 -0.64 -1.43 -4.11
CA GLY A 16 0.68 -1.64 -4.70
C GLY A 16 0.72 -1.47 -6.21
N LEU A 17 -0.42 -1.55 -6.91
CA LEU A 17 -0.50 -1.36 -8.37
C LEU A 17 -0.25 0.09 -8.80
N ILE A 18 -0.39 1.07 -7.90
CA ILE A 18 -0.13 2.49 -8.24
C ILE A 18 1.32 2.91 -7.92
N GLY A 19 2.20 1.95 -7.59
CA GLY A 19 3.64 2.18 -7.39
C GLY A 19 4.03 2.63 -5.97
N VAL A 20 3.09 2.67 -5.02
CA VAL A 20 3.37 3.09 -3.63
C VAL A 20 4.38 2.16 -2.97
N ASN A 21 4.15 0.84 -3.03
CA ASN A 21 5.01 -0.15 -2.37
C ASN A 21 6.41 -0.19 -3.00
N ALA A 22 6.49 -0.12 -4.33
CA ALA A 22 7.75 -0.03 -5.06
C ALA A 22 8.58 1.18 -4.65
N GLY A 23 7.96 2.36 -4.58
CA GLY A 23 8.62 3.58 -4.14
C GLY A 23 9.06 3.50 -2.68
N ALA A 24 8.21 2.99 -1.79
CA ALA A 24 8.56 2.81 -0.38
C ALA A 24 9.77 1.89 -0.20
N ALA A 25 9.77 0.75 -0.89
CA ALA A 25 10.87 -0.21 -0.82
C ALA A 25 12.18 0.36 -1.36
N LEU A 26 12.16 1.02 -2.52
CA LEU A 26 13.33 1.71 -3.06
C LEU A 26 13.83 2.83 -2.14
N GLY A 27 12.93 3.57 -1.49
CA GLY A 27 13.31 4.66 -0.59
C GLY A 27 13.94 4.17 0.69
N ALA A 28 13.38 3.12 1.30
CA ALA A 28 14.01 2.44 2.43
C ALA A 28 15.38 1.87 2.02
N ALA A 29 15.45 1.17 0.88
CA ALA A 29 16.68 0.54 0.41
C ALA A 29 17.77 1.55 0.06
N GLY A 30 17.42 2.63 -0.63
CA GLY A 30 18.35 3.70 -0.95
C GLY A 30 18.92 4.36 0.30
N PHE A 31 18.09 4.60 1.32
CA PHE A 31 18.58 5.16 2.58
C PHE A 31 19.49 4.19 3.33
N ILE A 32 19.13 2.90 3.42
CA ILE A 32 19.90 1.87 4.13
C ILE A 32 21.25 1.60 3.45
N VAL A 33 21.31 1.61 2.11
CA VAL A 33 22.48 1.17 1.33
C VAL A 33 23.33 2.32 0.80
N LEU A 34 22.72 3.34 0.17
CA LEU A 34 23.48 4.41 -0.52
C LEU A 34 24.01 5.47 0.44
N LEU A 35 23.27 5.82 1.50
CA LEU A 35 23.70 6.89 2.41
C LEU A 35 25.03 6.58 3.12
N PRO A 36 25.27 5.34 3.59
CA PRO A 36 26.58 4.94 4.12
C PRO A 36 27.67 4.89 3.04
N LEU A 37 27.32 4.44 1.82
CA LEU A 37 28.25 4.35 0.70
C LEU A 37 28.79 5.73 0.27
N LEU A 38 27.96 6.77 0.38
CA LEU A 38 28.32 8.16 0.07
C LEU A 38 29.09 8.86 1.19
N GLY A 39 29.42 8.17 2.29
CA GLY A 39 30.11 8.75 3.46
C GLY A 39 29.29 9.78 4.24
N ALA A 40 27.98 9.91 3.93
CA ALA A 40 27.09 10.90 4.51
C ALA A 40 26.46 10.46 5.85
N ALA A 41 26.69 9.21 6.26
CA ALA A 41 26.23 8.67 7.54
C ALA A 41 27.43 8.15 8.35
N THR A 42 27.73 8.81 9.47
CA THR A 42 28.60 8.22 10.49
C THR A 42 27.86 7.05 11.18
N VAL A 43 28.61 6.12 11.79
CA VAL A 43 28.05 4.95 12.51
C VAL A 43 26.96 5.36 13.54
N GLY A 44 27.06 6.56 14.13
CA GLY A 44 26.05 7.12 15.04
C GLY A 44 24.74 7.57 14.37
N PHE A 45 24.75 7.90 13.08
CA PHE A 45 23.55 8.25 12.31
C PHE A 45 22.70 7.03 11.98
N GLN A 46 23.32 5.85 11.81
CA GLN A 46 22.62 4.59 11.48
C GLN A 46 21.93 3.93 12.68
N LEU A 47 22.44 4.16 13.90
CA LEU A 47 21.95 3.53 15.14
C LEU A 47 21.08 4.46 16.01
N GLY A 48 20.97 5.73 15.63
CA GLY A 48 20.14 6.72 16.33
C GLY A 48 18.74 6.87 15.75
N LEU A 49 17.85 7.52 16.51
CA LEU A 49 16.48 7.90 16.10
C LEU A 49 16.43 8.60 14.72
N TRP A 50 17.48 9.34 14.37
CA TRP A 50 17.63 10.05 13.10
C TRP A 50 17.77 9.14 11.88
N GLY A 51 18.43 7.99 12.02
CA GLY A 51 18.56 7.00 10.95
C GLY A 51 17.23 6.32 10.64
N VAL A 52 16.49 5.93 11.69
CA VAL A 52 15.17 5.32 11.55
C VAL A 52 14.18 6.32 10.93
N ALA A 53 14.15 7.55 11.44
CA ALA A 53 13.29 8.61 10.89
C ALA A 53 13.65 8.95 9.43
N GLY A 54 14.93 8.94 9.09
CA GLY A 54 15.40 9.18 7.73
C GLY A 54 14.96 8.09 6.75
N ALA A 55 15.05 6.82 7.13
CA ALA A 55 14.56 5.70 6.32
C ALA A 55 13.03 5.73 6.12
N MET A 56 12.28 6.10 7.17
CA MET A 56 10.83 6.28 7.08
C MET A 56 10.48 7.44 6.14
N LEU A 57 11.18 8.57 6.26
CA LEU A 57 10.95 9.74 5.42
C LEU A 57 11.31 9.45 3.95
N SER A 58 12.42 8.76 3.68
CA SER A 58 12.83 8.39 2.33
C SER A 58 11.84 7.41 1.70
N ALA A 59 11.39 6.39 2.44
CA ALA A 59 10.37 5.46 2.00
C ALA A 59 9.06 6.18 1.69
N PHE A 60 8.60 7.05 2.58
CA PHE A 60 7.38 7.84 2.36
C PHE A 60 7.51 8.76 1.14
N ALA A 61 8.60 9.53 1.04
CA ALA A 61 8.83 10.46 -0.05
C ALA A 61 8.90 9.74 -1.41
N LEU A 62 9.63 8.64 -1.51
CA LEU A 62 9.73 7.87 -2.75
C LEU A 62 8.45 7.12 -3.07
N SER A 63 7.64 6.73 -2.09
CA SER A 63 6.29 6.19 -2.34
C SER A 63 5.38 7.22 -3.03
N LEU A 64 5.40 8.47 -2.57
CA LEU A 64 4.64 9.56 -3.18
C LEU A 64 5.18 9.94 -4.56
N LEU A 65 6.51 10.05 -4.69
CA LEU A 65 7.18 10.37 -5.94
C LEU A 65 6.88 9.32 -7.01
N THR A 66 6.99 8.04 -6.67
CA THR A 66 6.74 6.93 -7.58
C THR A 66 5.26 6.90 -7.99
N THR A 67 4.35 7.12 -7.06
CA THR A 67 2.91 7.20 -7.38
C THR A 67 2.59 8.40 -8.28
N ALA A 68 3.22 9.55 -8.03
CA ALA A 68 3.08 10.73 -8.88
C ALA A 68 3.65 10.50 -10.29
N LEU A 69 4.78 9.78 -10.40
CA LEU A 69 5.36 9.38 -11.67
C LEU A 69 4.44 8.44 -12.44
N VAL A 70 3.90 7.40 -11.78
CA VAL A 70 2.90 6.48 -12.37
C VAL A 70 1.70 7.27 -12.88
N TRP A 71 1.15 8.17 -12.05
CA TRP A 71 0.03 9.03 -12.44
C TRP A 71 0.36 9.91 -13.66
N ARG A 72 1.55 10.53 -13.68
CA ARG A 72 1.98 11.42 -14.77
C ARG A 72 2.16 10.65 -16.08
N LEU A 73 2.79 9.47 -16.05
CA LEU A 73 3.01 8.62 -17.22
C LEU A 73 1.71 7.98 -17.73
N ALA A 74 0.78 7.70 -16.82
CA ALA A 74 -0.56 7.20 -17.13
C ALA A 74 -1.48 8.27 -17.73
N ARG A 75 -1.12 9.56 -17.66
CA ARG A 75 -1.93 10.64 -18.22
C ARG A 75 -1.61 10.84 -19.71
N GLN A 76 -2.64 10.84 -20.54
CA GLN A 76 -2.55 11.12 -21.96
C GLN A 76 -3.73 11.99 -22.42
N HIS A 77 -3.45 13.04 -23.20
CA HIS A 77 -4.46 13.99 -23.69
C HIS A 77 -5.40 14.52 -22.60
N GLY A 78 -4.86 14.77 -21.40
CA GLY A 78 -5.63 15.25 -20.25
C GLY A 78 -6.45 14.17 -19.52
N GLN A 79 -6.52 12.94 -20.01
CA GLN A 79 -7.28 11.83 -19.42
C GLN A 79 -6.36 10.75 -18.84
N VAL A 80 -6.87 9.94 -17.92
CA VAL A 80 -6.16 8.80 -17.34
C VAL A 80 -7.03 7.55 -17.51
N ALA A 81 -6.58 6.65 -18.39
CA ALA A 81 -7.21 5.35 -18.57
C ALA A 81 -6.72 4.38 -17.49
N VAL A 82 -7.65 3.67 -16.85
CA VAL A 82 -7.36 2.66 -15.82
C VAL A 82 -6.33 1.63 -16.31
N THR A 83 -6.53 1.07 -17.50
CA THR A 83 -5.63 0.07 -18.10
C THR A 83 -4.21 0.57 -18.23
N ARG A 84 -4.03 1.82 -18.65
CA ARG A 84 -2.70 2.41 -18.80
C ARG A 84 -2.03 2.64 -17.46
N LEU A 85 -2.79 3.08 -16.45
CA LEU A 85 -2.27 3.25 -15.10
C LEU A 85 -1.75 1.91 -14.55
N LEU A 86 -2.47 0.81 -14.79
CA LEU A 86 -2.02 -0.54 -14.44
C LEU A 86 -0.74 -0.95 -15.18
N LEU A 87 -0.67 -0.75 -16.49
CA LEU A 87 0.53 -1.08 -17.29
C LEU A 87 1.77 -0.29 -16.85
N VAL A 88 1.61 1.01 -16.61
CA VAL A 88 2.68 1.87 -16.08
C VAL A 88 3.09 1.40 -14.69
N GLY A 89 2.12 1.08 -13.83
CA GLY A 89 2.37 0.55 -12.49
C GLY A 89 3.20 -0.74 -12.52
N VAL A 90 2.87 -1.68 -13.41
CA VAL A 90 3.65 -2.91 -13.61
C VAL A 90 5.08 -2.61 -14.06
N ALA A 91 5.26 -1.72 -15.04
CA ALA A 91 6.59 -1.32 -15.52
C ALA A 91 7.43 -0.67 -14.42
N VAL A 92 6.82 0.21 -13.62
CA VAL A 92 7.49 0.89 -12.49
C VAL A 92 7.83 -0.10 -11.37
N ASN A 93 6.95 -1.06 -11.08
CA ASN A 93 7.23 -2.12 -10.13
C ASN A 93 8.40 -3.01 -10.58
N ALA A 94 8.48 -3.33 -11.87
CA ALA A 94 9.62 -4.07 -12.43
C ALA A 94 10.93 -3.28 -12.31
N LEU A 95 10.91 -1.98 -12.65
CA LEU A 95 12.06 -1.10 -12.50
C LEU A 95 12.52 -1.01 -11.03
N ALA A 96 11.57 -0.90 -10.10
CA ALA A 96 11.86 -0.88 -8.68
C ALA A 96 12.41 -2.21 -8.17
N GLY A 97 11.90 -3.34 -8.65
CA GLY A 97 12.46 -4.66 -8.38
C GLY A 97 13.92 -4.77 -8.83
N SER A 98 14.25 -4.32 -10.05
CA SER A 98 15.63 -4.27 -10.54
C SER A 98 16.51 -3.34 -9.71
N GLY A 99 15.99 -2.18 -9.30
CA GLY A 99 16.70 -1.24 -8.41
C GLY A 99 16.98 -1.85 -7.04
N LEU A 100 16.00 -2.53 -6.44
CA LEU A 100 16.18 -3.28 -5.20
C LEU A 100 17.21 -4.40 -5.35
N GLY A 101 17.22 -5.11 -6.47
CA GLY A 101 18.22 -6.14 -6.78
C GLY A 101 19.63 -5.58 -6.83
N LEU A 102 19.82 -4.44 -7.50
CA LEU A 102 21.11 -3.74 -7.54
C LEU A 102 21.55 -3.28 -6.16
N LEU A 103 20.66 -2.66 -5.37
CA LEU A 103 20.97 -2.22 -4.01
C LEU A 103 21.29 -3.40 -3.09
N SER A 104 20.59 -4.52 -3.25
CA SER A 104 20.87 -5.75 -2.49
C SER A 104 22.22 -6.35 -2.85
N HIS A 105 22.65 -6.23 -4.11
CA HIS A 105 23.97 -6.68 -4.55
C HIS A 105 25.11 -5.82 -3.97
N LEU A 106 24.87 -4.52 -3.79
CA LEU A 106 25.84 -3.59 -3.19
C LEU A 106 25.82 -3.57 -1.66
N ALA A 107 24.82 -4.20 -1.03
CA ALA A 107 24.62 -4.16 0.41
C ALA A 107 25.59 -5.08 1.15
N THR A 108 26.03 -4.65 2.34
CA THR A 108 26.69 -5.53 3.32
C THR A 108 25.71 -6.54 3.91
N ASP A 109 26.20 -7.62 4.52
CA ASP A 109 25.34 -8.64 5.15
C ASP A 109 24.34 -8.06 6.18
N SER A 110 24.78 -7.03 6.92
CA SER A 110 23.94 -6.35 7.90
C SER A 110 22.81 -5.54 7.25
N GLN A 111 23.12 -4.82 6.17
CA GLN A 111 22.15 -4.05 5.38
C GLN A 111 21.18 -4.99 4.66
N LEU A 112 21.68 -6.06 4.06
CA LEU A 112 20.85 -7.05 3.37
C LEU A 112 19.85 -7.71 4.33
N ARG A 113 20.29 -8.05 5.55
CA ARG A 113 19.40 -8.55 6.61
C ARG A 113 18.34 -7.50 6.98
N ALA A 114 18.73 -6.25 7.20
CA ALA A 114 17.81 -5.17 7.52
C ALA A 114 16.77 -4.94 6.42
N LEU A 115 17.20 -4.95 5.14
CA LEU A 115 16.32 -4.87 3.98
C LEU A 115 15.35 -6.04 3.92
N SER A 116 15.84 -7.25 4.12
CA SER A 116 15.02 -8.45 4.12
C SER A 116 13.92 -8.36 5.17
N PHE A 117 14.25 -7.97 6.40
CA PHE A 117 13.24 -7.78 7.46
C PHE A 117 12.25 -6.65 7.14
N TRP A 118 12.72 -5.53 6.58
CA TRP A 118 11.85 -4.43 6.19
C TRP A 118 10.85 -4.84 5.10
N MET A 119 11.30 -5.60 4.10
CA MET A 119 10.44 -6.13 3.03
C MET A 119 9.40 -7.13 3.53
N LEU A 120 9.67 -7.86 4.62
CA LEU A 120 8.72 -8.80 5.21
C LEU A 120 7.61 -8.12 6.01
N GLY A 121 7.77 -6.85 6.38
CA GLY A 121 6.80 -6.06 7.11
C GLY A 121 6.59 -6.52 8.57
N SER A 122 6.74 -5.61 9.52
CA SER A 122 6.61 -5.92 10.95
C SER A 122 6.14 -4.71 11.76
N LEU A 123 5.30 -4.98 12.77
CA LEU A 123 4.92 -4.03 13.81
C LEU A 123 5.86 -4.10 15.03
N ALA A 124 6.88 -4.97 15.03
CA ALA A 124 7.82 -5.12 16.15
C ALA A 124 8.52 -3.81 16.55
N PRO A 125 9.04 -2.95 15.63
CA PRO A 125 9.73 -1.72 16.02
C PRO A 125 8.79 -0.53 16.35
N SER A 126 7.51 -0.79 16.61
CA SER A 126 6.51 0.26 16.82
C SER A 126 6.72 1.01 18.14
N HIS A 127 6.68 2.33 18.06
CA HIS A 127 6.82 3.25 19.19
C HIS A 127 5.98 4.52 18.95
N TRP A 128 5.73 5.31 20.00
CA TRP A 128 4.81 6.46 19.93
C TRP A 128 5.19 7.51 18.90
N LEU A 129 6.48 7.75 18.66
CA LEU A 129 6.93 8.67 17.60
C LEU A 129 6.52 8.17 16.22
N ALA A 130 6.70 6.88 15.91
CA ALA A 130 6.25 6.30 14.66
C ALA A 130 4.73 6.44 14.46
N VAL A 131 3.94 6.25 15.53
CA VAL A 131 2.50 6.49 15.51
C VAL A 131 2.20 7.96 15.23
N ALA A 132 2.86 8.89 15.92
CA ALA A 132 2.67 10.32 15.73
C ALA A 132 3.02 10.79 14.31
N CYS A 133 3.98 10.15 13.64
CA CYS A 133 4.33 10.44 12.25
C CYS A 133 3.25 9.97 11.25
N VAL A 134 2.64 8.81 11.48
CA VAL A 134 1.67 8.20 10.54
C VAL A 134 0.26 8.71 10.76
N LEU A 135 -0.13 8.91 12.01
CA LEU A 135 -1.50 9.21 12.41
C LEU A 135 -2.09 10.42 11.67
N PRO A 136 -1.40 11.57 11.50
CA PRO A 136 -1.95 12.72 10.78
C PRO A 136 -2.28 12.40 9.31
N ALA A 137 -1.39 11.66 8.62
CA ALA A 137 -1.59 11.28 7.23
C ALA A 137 -2.77 10.30 7.06
N VAL A 138 -2.90 9.34 7.97
CA VAL A 138 -4.01 8.38 7.98
C VAL A 138 -5.33 9.06 8.35
N LEU A 139 -5.37 9.90 9.38
CA LEU A 139 -6.58 10.64 9.77
C LEU A 139 -7.04 11.61 8.69
N LEU A 140 -6.12 12.37 8.09
CA LEU A 140 -6.43 13.25 6.96
C LEU A 140 -7.01 12.44 5.79
N SER A 141 -6.39 11.31 5.47
CA SER A 141 -6.88 10.42 4.41
C SER A 141 -8.28 9.89 4.73
N ALA A 142 -8.52 9.42 5.95
CA ALA A 142 -9.80 8.90 6.40
C ALA A 142 -10.90 9.97 6.32
N LEU A 143 -10.63 11.18 6.83
CA LEU A 143 -11.57 12.30 6.80
C LEU A 143 -11.96 12.68 5.37
N LEU A 144 -10.98 12.81 4.48
CA LEU A 144 -11.23 13.15 3.07
C LEU A 144 -11.93 12.03 2.31
N CYS A 145 -11.71 10.76 2.68
CA CYS A 145 -12.40 9.61 2.07
C CYS A 145 -13.93 9.65 2.26
N VAL A 146 -14.44 10.25 3.34
CA VAL A 146 -15.89 10.33 3.63
C VAL A 146 -16.66 11.05 2.51
N THR A 147 -15.98 11.92 1.75
CA THR A 147 -16.59 12.68 0.65
C THR A 147 -16.68 11.94 -0.67
N LEU A 148 -16.01 10.79 -0.81
CA LEU A 148 -15.88 10.04 -2.06
C LEU A 148 -16.96 8.97 -2.37
N PRO A 149 -17.74 8.42 -1.42
CA PRO A 149 -18.62 7.29 -1.68
C PRO A 149 -19.60 7.49 -2.83
N ALA A 150 -20.29 8.63 -2.87
CA ALA A 150 -21.31 8.89 -3.88
C ALA A 150 -20.70 8.89 -5.30
N SER A 151 -19.58 9.60 -5.49
CA SER A 151 -18.90 9.65 -6.78
C SER A 151 -18.29 8.31 -7.18
N LEU A 152 -17.79 7.51 -6.23
CA LEU A 152 -17.30 6.14 -6.48
C LEU A 152 -18.43 5.19 -6.87
N ASN A 153 -19.61 5.32 -6.24
CA ASN A 153 -20.80 4.56 -6.62
C ASN A 153 -21.25 4.91 -8.04
N THR A 154 -21.31 6.20 -8.40
CA THR A 154 -21.66 6.60 -9.77
C THR A 154 -20.60 6.14 -10.78
N LEU A 155 -19.31 6.20 -10.41
CA LEU A 155 -18.22 5.68 -11.25
C LEU A 155 -18.38 4.19 -11.55
N SER A 156 -18.93 3.40 -10.62
CA SER A 156 -19.14 1.96 -10.81
C SER A 156 -20.07 1.62 -11.98
N LEU A 157 -20.95 2.54 -12.38
CA LEU A 157 -21.83 2.41 -13.55
C LEU A 157 -21.11 2.58 -14.89
N GLY A 158 -19.88 3.10 -14.87
CA GLY A 158 -19.12 3.43 -16.07
C GLY A 158 -18.58 4.86 -16.06
N GLU A 159 -17.43 5.07 -16.69
CA GLU A 159 -16.83 6.41 -16.79
C GLU A 159 -17.70 7.38 -17.61
N ALA A 160 -18.34 6.90 -18.68
CA ALA A 160 -19.25 7.71 -19.50
C ALA A 160 -20.49 8.14 -18.70
N GLN A 161 -21.19 7.18 -18.07
CA GLN A 161 -22.35 7.43 -17.21
C GLN A 161 -22.01 8.35 -16.03
N ALA A 162 -20.84 8.19 -15.41
CA ALA A 162 -20.41 9.05 -14.32
C ALA A 162 -20.20 10.50 -14.77
N ARG A 163 -19.57 10.72 -15.93
CA ARG A 163 -19.42 12.06 -16.52
C ARG A 163 -20.76 12.69 -16.85
N LEU A 164 -21.69 11.92 -17.43
CA LEU A 164 -23.06 12.39 -17.72
C LEU A 164 -23.83 12.74 -16.45
N SER A 165 -23.55 12.06 -15.34
CA SER A 165 -24.13 12.34 -14.03
C SER A 165 -23.44 13.50 -13.29
N GLY A 166 -22.53 14.23 -13.94
CA GLY A 166 -21.85 15.40 -13.38
C GLY A 166 -20.59 15.11 -12.55
N VAL A 167 -20.12 13.86 -12.52
CA VAL A 167 -18.88 13.51 -11.80
C VAL A 167 -17.66 13.94 -12.61
N ASP A 168 -16.82 14.80 -12.03
CA ASP A 168 -15.47 15.07 -12.53
C ASP A 168 -14.58 13.84 -12.27
N VAL A 169 -14.60 12.91 -13.23
CA VAL A 169 -13.89 11.62 -13.14
C VAL A 169 -12.39 11.83 -12.94
N LEU A 170 -11.77 12.79 -13.63
CA LEU A 170 -10.33 13.02 -13.50
C LEU A 170 -9.96 13.50 -12.10
N ARG A 171 -10.75 14.43 -11.53
CA ARG A 171 -10.55 14.91 -10.16
C ARG A 171 -10.80 13.81 -9.13
N LEU A 172 -11.82 12.97 -9.35
CA LEU A 172 -12.10 11.81 -8.50
C LEU A 172 -10.93 10.81 -8.53
N GLN A 173 -10.44 10.45 -9.72
CA GLN A 173 -9.31 9.54 -9.89
C GLN A 173 -8.06 10.09 -9.18
N ARG A 174 -7.74 11.38 -9.39
CA ARG A 174 -6.59 12.04 -8.74
C ARG A 174 -6.71 12.02 -7.22
N ARG A 175 -7.90 12.31 -6.67
CA ARG A 175 -8.15 12.26 -5.22
C ARG A 175 -7.97 10.84 -4.67
N CYS A 176 -8.55 9.83 -5.32
CA CYS A 176 -8.42 8.44 -4.88
C CYS A 176 -6.96 7.98 -4.86
N VAL A 177 -6.20 8.27 -5.92
CA VAL A 177 -4.77 7.95 -6.01
C VAL A 177 -3.97 8.69 -4.94
N ALA A 178 -4.20 9.99 -4.76
CA ALA A 178 -3.47 10.78 -3.76
C ALA A 178 -3.74 10.32 -2.32
N LEU A 179 -5.00 10.05 -1.95
CA LEU A 179 -5.36 9.56 -0.62
C LEU A 179 -4.85 8.14 -0.37
N ALA A 180 -4.90 7.26 -1.40
CA ALA A 180 -4.32 5.94 -1.31
C ALA A 180 -2.79 6.01 -1.13
N ALA A 181 -2.10 6.87 -1.87
CA ALA A 181 -0.65 7.07 -1.73
C ALA A 181 -0.27 7.64 -0.37
N LEU A 182 -1.02 8.64 0.12
CA LEU A 182 -0.78 9.27 1.42
C LEU A 182 -0.95 8.28 2.57
N SER A 183 -2.06 7.55 2.60
CA SER A 183 -2.35 6.57 3.65
C SER A 183 -1.43 5.35 3.57
N VAL A 184 -1.35 4.69 2.41
CA VAL A 184 -0.55 3.46 2.27
C VAL A 184 0.94 3.76 2.35
N GLY A 185 1.40 4.86 1.76
CA GLY A 185 2.81 5.27 1.80
C GLY A 185 3.27 5.58 3.21
N SER A 186 2.46 6.31 3.99
CA SER A 186 2.82 6.63 5.39
C SER A 186 2.88 5.38 6.26
N VAL A 187 1.91 4.47 6.15
CA VAL A 187 1.91 3.21 6.91
C VAL A 187 3.09 2.32 6.49
N THR A 188 3.27 2.10 5.18
CA THR A 188 4.32 1.22 4.63
C THR A 188 5.72 1.71 4.97
N ALA A 189 5.93 3.03 5.02
CA ALA A 189 7.22 3.61 5.42
C ALA A 189 7.65 3.21 6.84
N VAL A 190 6.69 2.91 7.71
CA VAL A 190 6.94 2.58 9.12
C VAL A 190 7.00 1.08 9.35
N ILE A 191 6.01 0.36 8.84
CA ILE A 191 5.82 -1.07 9.16
C ILE A 191 6.36 -1.99 8.06
N GLY A 192 6.94 -1.43 7.00
CA GLY A 192 7.35 -2.18 5.82
C GLY A 192 6.16 -2.65 4.97
N MET A 193 6.42 -3.60 4.08
CA MET A 193 5.42 -4.09 3.13
C MET A 193 4.50 -5.12 3.80
N VAL A 194 3.20 -4.83 3.84
CA VAL A 194 2.19 -5.78 4.31
C VAL A 194 1.13 -5.98 3.22
N GLY A 195 0.97 -7.23 2.78
CA GLY A 195 0.07 -7.60 1.69
C GLY A 195 -1.31 -8.08 2.15
N PHE A 196 -2.18 -8.33 1.17
CA PHE A 196 -3.48 -9.00 1.28
C PHE A 196 -4.58 -8.32 2.11
N ILE A 197 -4.27 -7.56 3.16
CA ILE A 197 -5.29 -6.86 3.97
C ILE A 197 -6.10 -5.90 3.09
N GLY A 198 -5.41 -5.20 2.18
CA GLY A 198 -6.01 -4.28 1.22
C GLY A 198 -6.94 -4.95 0.21
N LEU A 199 -6.85 -6.26 0.02
CA LEU A 199 -7.70 -7.06 -0.85
C LEU A 199 -8.83 -7.73 -0.07
N LEU A 200 -8.49 -8.41 1.04
CA LEU A 200 -9.42 -9.22 1.84
C LEU A 200 -10.48 -8.38 2.54
N ALA A 201 -10.08 -7.33 3.27
CA ALA A 201 -11.00 -6.53 4.07
C ALA A 201 -12.14 -5.90 3.24
N PRO A 202 -11.86 -5.15 2.15
CA PRO A 202 -12.94 -4.59 1.34
C PRO A 202 -13.77 -5.66 0.62
N HIS A 203 -13.17 -6.79 0.27
CA HIS A 203 -13.91 -7.88 -0.35
C HIS A 203 -14.90 -8.51 0.62
N ALA A 204 -14.47 -8.84 1.83
CA ALA A 204 -15.32 -9.41 2.88
C ALA A 204 -16.46 -8.47 3.23
N VAL A 205 -16.19 -7.17 3.37
CA VAL A 205 -17.24 -6.18 3.63
C VAL A 205 -18.25 -6.11 2.48
N ARG A 206 -17.78 -6.13 1.21
CA ARG A 206 -18.68 -6.16 0.05
C ARG A 206 -19.59 -7.39 0.03
N LEU A 207 -19.12 -8.55 0.52
CA LEU A 207 -19.95 -9.75 0.64
C LEU A 207 -21.02 -9.60 1.74
N LEU A 208 -20.72 -8.89 2.83
CA LEU A 208 -21.62 -8.70 3.96
C LEU A 208 -22.64 -7.57 3.76
N THR A 209 -22.21 -6.44 3.20
CA THR A 209 -23.02 -5.21 3.12
C THR A 209 -23.44 -4.83 1.70
N GLY A 210 -22.93 -5.53 0.69
CA GLY A 210 -23.06 -5.14 -0.72
C GLY A 210 -22.01 -4.11 -1.17
N PRO A 211 -22.07 -3.65 -2.44
CA PRO A 211 -21.00 -2.89 -3.09
C PRO A 211 -20.99 -1.39 -2.79
N ASP A 212 -21.96 -0.86 -2.03
CA ASP A 212 -22.08 0.58 -1.73
C ASP A 212 -20.84 1.08 -0.95
N HIS A 213 -20.11 2.04 -1.54
CA HIS A 213 -18.91 2.62 -0.94
C HIS A 213 -19.18 3.34 0.40
N ARG A 214 -20.42 3.71 0.70
CA ARG A 214 -20.80 4.30 2.00
C ARG A 214 -20.61 3.32 3.15
N ALA A 215 -20.89 2.04 2.91
CA ALA A 215 -20.65 0.97 3.88
C ALA A 215 -19.24 0.38 3.71
N VAL A 216 -18.79 0.18 2.46
CA VAL A 216 -17.52 -0.48 2.17
C VAL A 216 -16.33 0.32 2.69
N LEU A 217 -16.26 1.64 2.53
CA LEU A 217 -15.10 2.42 2.99
C LEU A 217 -14.88 2.33 4.51
N PRO A 218 -15.85 2.69 5.38
CA PRO A 218 -15.67 2.57 6.82
C PRO A 218 -15.57 1.11 7.28
N GLY A 219 -16.40 0.21 6.73
CA GLY A 219 -16.35 -1.21 7.08
C GLY A 219 -15.00 -1.85 6.78
N SER A 220 -14.38 -1.50 5.64
CA SER A 220 -13.05 -2.02 5.27
C SER A 220 -11.97 -1.52 6.21
N ALA A 221 -12.07 -0.27 6.68
CA ALA A 221 -11.10 0.29 7.62
C ALA A 221 -11.16 -0.45 8.97
N LEU A 222 -12.37 -0.65 9.51
CA LEU A 222 -12.58 -1.35 10.77
C LEU A 222 -12.20 -2.83 10.69
N LEU A 223 -12.66 -3.53 9.65
CA LEU A 223 -12.33 -4.93 9.45
C LEU A 223 -10.84 -5.11 9.18
N GLY A 224 -10.23 -4.25 8.37
CA GLY A 224 -8.80 -4.25 8.09
C GLY A 224 -7.97 -4.09 9.37
N ALA A 225 -8.31 -3.10 10.21
CA ALA A 225 -7.65 -2.89 11.50
C ALA A 225 -7.78 -4.11 12.42
N SER A 226 -8.98 -4.71 12.47
CA SER A 226 -9.23 -5.92 13.27
C SER A 226 -8.40 -7.11 12.78
N LEU A 227 -8.33 -7.32 11.46
CA LEU A 227 -7.53 -8.39 10.85
C LEU A 227 -6.04 -8.20 11.12
N VAL A 228 -5.52 -6.99 11.02
CA VAL A 228 -4.11 -6.69 11.35
C VAL A 228 -3.83 -6.96 12.81
N LEU A 229 -4.69 -6.49 13.72
CA LEU A 229 -4.51 -6.68 15.16
C LEU A 229 -4.51 -8.16 15.53
N LEU A 230 -5.44 -8.94 14.97
CA LEU A 230 -5.49 -10.39 15.18
C LEU A 230 -4.26 -11.09 14.61
N ALA A 231 -3.86 -10.74 13.39
CA ALA A 231 -2.67 -11.32 12.77
C ALA A 231 -1.39 -11.01 13.57
N ASP A 232 -1.19 -9.77 14.01
CA ASP A 232 -0.03 -9.39 14.82
C ASP A 232 -0.03 -10.11 16.18
N THR A 233 -1.19 -10.21 16.82
CA THR A 233 -1.33 -10.93 18.10
C THR A 233 -0.95 -12.40 17.95
N VAL A 234 -1.42 -13.07 16.89
CA VAL A 234 -1.07 -14.46 16.59
C VAL A 234 0.42 -14.60 16.27
N ALA A 235 0.98 -13.68 15.46
CA ALA A 235 2.40 -13.69 15.10
C ALA A 235 3.32 -13.60 16.32
N ARG A 236 2.94 -12.82 17.34
CA ARG A 236 3.71 -12.64 18.58
C ARG A 236 3.52 -13.77 19.60
N THR A 237 2.33 -14.35 19.67
CA THR A 237 1.99 -15.32 20.74
C THR A 237 2.21 -16.76 20.32
N ALA A 238 1.83 -17.15 19.10
CA ALA A 238 1.90 -18.54 18.65
C ALA A 238 3.32 -19.01 18.31
N PHE A 239 4.23 -18.08 17.99
CA PHE A 239 5.59 -18.37 17.55
C PHE A 239 6.67 -17.97 18.56
N ALA A 240 6.28 -17.51 19.77
CA ALA A 240 7.23 -17.14 20.81
C ALA A 240 8.23 -18.28 21.11
N PRO A 241 9.54 -17.99 21.28
CA PRO A 241 10.18 -16.67 21.38
C PRO A 241 10.56 -16.01 20.03
N VAL A 242 10.22 -16.64 18.89
CA VAL A 242 10.53 -16.10 17.55
C VAL A 242 9.44 -15.12 17.12
N GLU A 243 9.82 -13.89 16.79
CA GLU A 243 8.89 -12.90 16.24
C GLU A 243 8.71 -13.10 14.74
N LEU A 244 7.59 -13.70 14.33
CA LEU A 244 7.26 -13.85 12.93
C LEU A 244 6.82 -12.50 12.33
N PRO A 245 7.38 -12.05 11.19
CA PRO A 245 6.94 -10.81 10.55
C PRO A 245 5.47 -10.90 10.10
N LEU A 246 4.71 -9.83 10.36
CA LEU A 246 3.29 -9.72 10.03
C LEU A 246 3.01 -9.99 8.54
N GLY A 247 3.87 -9.50 7.63
CA GLY A 247 3.69 -9.71 6.19
C GLY A 247 3.79 -11.18 5.77
N VAL A 248 4.58 -12.00 6.49
CA VAL A 248 4.65 -13.45 6.26
C VAL A 248 3.31 -14.10 6.61
N LEU A 249 2.79 -13.84 7.81
CA LEU A 249 1.54 -14.44 8.27
C LEU A 249 0.35 -14.02 7.39
N THR A 250 0.25 -12.73 7.11
CA THR A 250 -0.82 -12.18 6.25
C THR A 250 -0.72 -12.71 4.81
N GLY A 251 0.49 -12.96 4.29
CA GLY A 251 0.71 -13.64 3.02
C GLY A 251 0.27 -15.10 3.03
N LEU A 252 0.69 -15.86 4.04
CA LEU A 252 0.39 -17.29 4.19
C LEU A 252 -1.11 -17.58 4.35
N ILE A 253 -1.85 -16.69 5.03
CA ILE A 253 -3.29 -16.82 5.20
C ILE A 253 -4.02 -16.19 4.00
N GLY A 254 -3.57 -15.02 3.56
CA GLY A 254 -4.28 -14.24 2.57
C GLY A 254 -4.23 -14.82 1.17
N ALA A 255 -3.08 -15.37 0.75
CA ALA A 255 -2.96 -15.96 -0.58
C ALA A 255 -3.88 -17.18 -0.79
N PRO A 256 -3.90 -18.21 0.09
CA PRO A 256 -4.84 -19.33 -0.04
C PRO A 256 -6.30 -18.90 0.03
N THR A 257 -6.65 -17.99 0.96
CA THR A 257 -8.01 -17.48 1.10
C THR A 257 -8.47 -16.80 -0.19
N PHE A 258 -7.60 -15.99 -0.79
CA PHE A 258 -7.89 -15.31 -2.04
C PHE A 258 -8.02 -16.28 -3.23
N LEU A 259 -7.12 -17.27 -3.33
CA LEU A 259 -7.20 -18.31 -4.37
C LEU A 259 -8.49 -19.14 -4.24
N TRP A 260 -8.90 -19.48 -3.02
CA TRP A 260 -10.14 -20.19 -2.75
C TRP A 260 -11.38 -19.38 -3.16
N LEU A 261 -11.39 -18.08 -2.87
CA LEU A 261 -12.47 -17.16 -3.30
C LEU A 261 -12.54 -17.04 -4.83
N LEU A 262 -11.38 -17.00 -5.51
CA LEU A 262 -11.33 -16.93 -6.97
C LEU A 262 -11.94 -18.18 -7.62
N ARG A 263 -11.63 -19.38 -7.11
CA ARG A 263 -12.18 -20.64 -7.62
C ARG A 263 -13.71 -20.71 -7.51
N GLN A 264 -14.29 -20.24 -6.41
CA GLN A 264 -15.75 -20.24 -6.23
C GLN A 264 -16.47 -19.36 -7.25
N ARG A 265 -15.89 -18.21 -7.61
CA ARG A 265 -16.51 -17.32 -8.60
C ARG A 265 -16.45 -17.86 -10.02
N SER A 266 -15.41 -18.63 -10.35
CA SER A 266 -15.36 -19.34 -11.63
C SER A 266 -16.46 -20.39 -11.75
N HIS A 267 -16.86 -21.03 -10.64
CA HIS A 267 -17.96 -22.01 -10.63
C HIS A 267 -19.36 -21.39 -10.61
N ALA A 268 -19.53 -20.16 -10.13
CA ALA A 268 -20.81 -19.46 -10.15
C ALA A 268 -21.15 -18.83 -11.52
N ALA A 269 -20.19 -18.79 -12.44
CA ALA A 269 -20.33 -18.22 -13.79
C ALA A 269 -20.43 -19.30 -14.90
N THR A 270 -20.47 -20.58 -14.50
CA THR A 270 -20.72 -21.75 -15.35
C THR A 270 -22.02 -22.41 -14.95
#